data_AF-A0A1Y0IBG2-F1
#
_entry.id   AF-A0A1Y0IBG2-F1
#
_cell.length_a   1.000
_cell.length_b   1.000
_cell.length_c   1.000
_cell.angle_alpha   90.00
_cell.angle_beta   90.00
_cell.angle_gamma   90.00
#
_symmetry.space_group_name_H-M   'P 1'
#
loop_
_entity.id
_entity.type
_entity.pdbx_description
1 polymer ?
#
loop_
_entity_poly.entity_id
_entity_poly.type
_entity_poly.pdbx_seq_one_letter_code
_entity_poly.pdbx_strand_id
1 'polypeptide(L)'
;MSSDTDALSGLRQEIDRLDREIQKLINQRAACAQQVAHVKMAAQGEENAVFYRPEREAQVLRAIKDRNEGPLGAEEMARLFREIMSACLALEKPMHIAFLGPEGTFTQAAALKHFGHSVVSVPLGAIDEVFREVESGAAHYGVVPIENSTEGMVNHTLDMFMESPNKICGEVQLRIHHHLLVGAGTQPDTITKIYSHQQSFAQCRQWLDSHWRKVERITVNSNAEAARRARDEVGAAAIAGDMAAELYGLSRVAKNIEDRPDNTTRFLIISKQDVPPSGQDKTSVLVSMRNQPGALYHLLEPFHKHNISLTRIETRPSPNGTWAYVFYIDFEGHVSEDRIQNVLKDIEVEAVELKHLGSYPVGVL
;
A
#
# COMPACT_ATOMS: atom_id res chain seq x y z
N MET A 1 46.49 9.78 -20.14
CA MET A 1 46.37 8.97 -18.91
C MET A 1 46.37 9.80 -17.63
N SER A 2 46.94 11.02 -17.55
CA SER A 2 46.78 11.88 -16.35
C SER A 2 45.54 12.80 -16.41
N SER A 3 45.16 13.31 -17.59
CA SER A 3 44.01 14.22 -17.75
C SER A 3 42.68 13.66 -17.25
N ASP A 4 42.40 12.39 -17.52
CA ASP A 4 41.11 11.78 -17.19
C ASP A 4 41.02 11.45 -15.70
N THR A 5 42.16 11.14 -15.08
CA THR A 5 42.29 10.90 -13.64
C THR A 5 42.12 12.19 -12.85
N ASP A 6 42.67 13.31 -13.36
CA ASP A 6 42.51 14.64 -12.77
C ASP A 6 41.07 15.17 -12.94
N ALA A 7 40.46 14.95 -14.12
CA ALA A 7 39.05 15.29 -14.36
C ALA A 7 38.10 14.49 -13.46
N LEU A 8 38.36 13.19 -13.28
CA LEU A 8 37.58 12.32 -12.40
C LEU A 8 37.76 12.70 -10.92
N SER A 9 38.95 13.14 -10.53
CA SER A 9 39.19 13.68 -9.18
C SER A 9 38.39 14.96 -8.94
N GLY A 10 38.37 15.88 -9.92
CA GLY A 10 37.58 17.11 -9.84
C GLY A 10 36.08 16.85 -9.69
N LEU A 11 35.52 15.91 -10.47
CA LEU A 11 34.11 15.52 -10.36
C LEU A 11 33.78 14.91 -8.99
N ARG A 12 34.67 14.10 -8.42
CA ARG A 12 34.48 13.54 -7.06
C ARG A 12 34.45 14.62 -5.99
N GLN A 13 35.34 15.62 -6.08
CA GLN A 13 35.33 16.74 -5.14
C GLN A 13 34.04 17.56 -5.25
N GLU A 14 33.52 17.73 -6.46
CA GLU A 14 32.24 18.42 -6.66
C GLU A 14 31.05 17.62 -6.11
N ILE A 15 31.05 16.29 -6.26
CA ILE A 15 30.07 15.40 -5.62
C ILE A 15 30.15 15.55 -4.09
N ASP A 16 31.35 15.49 -3.50
CA ASP A 16 31.54 15.65 -2.06
C ASP A 16 31.03 17.02 -1.55
N ARG A 17 31.18 18.07 -2.36
CA ARG A 17 30.66 19.41 -2.06
C ARG A 17 29.12 19.41 -2.07
N LEU A 18 28.52 18.83 -3.09
CA LEU A 18 27.06 18.72 -3.22
C LEU A 18 26.46 17.86 -2.10
N ASP A 19 27.10 16.75 -1.73
CA ASP A 19 26.65 15.86 -0.65
C ASP A 19 26.59 16.59 0.69
N ARG A 20 27.57 17.46 0.98
CA ARG A 20 27.55 18.33 2.17
C ARG A 20 26.40 19.33 2.15
N GLU A 21 26.08 19.88 0.98
CA GLU A 21 24.94 20.80 0.82
C GLU A 21 23.61 20.09 0.99
N ILE A 22 23.46 18.90 0.38
CA ILE A 22 22.29 18.03 0.55
C ILE A 22 22.10 17.69 2.03
N GLN A 23 23.16 17.26 2.72
CA GLN A 23 23.11 16.95 4.16
C GLN A 23 22.66 18.16 4.98
N LYS A 24 23.20 19.36 4.69
CA LYS A 24 22.81 20.60 5.37
C LYS A 24 21.32 20.91 5.14
N LEU A 25 20.83 20.77 3.92
CA LEU A 25 19.42 21.02 3.57
C LEU A 25 18.47 20.01 4.23
N ILE A 26 18.86 18.73 4.30
CA ILE A 26 18.10 17.69 5.00
C ILE A 26 18.01 18.03 6.50
N ASN A 27 19.13 18.42 7.13
CA ASN A 27 19.15 18.83 8.54
C ASN A 27 18.26 20.05 8.81
N GLN A 28 18.29 21.06 7.92
CA GLN A 28 17.42 22.23 8.04
C GLN A 28 15.94 21.83 7.93
N ARG A 29 15.60 20.96 6.99
CA ARG A 29 14.24 20.43 6.83
C ARG A 29 13.77 19.66 8.07
N ALA A 30 14.64 18.82 8.63
CA ALA A 30 14.35 18.07 9.87
C ALA A 30 14.10 19.00 11.06
N ALA A 31 14.90 20.06 11.20
CA ALA A 31 14.69 21.07 12.25
C ALA A 31 13.33 21.80 12.09
N CYS A 32 12.92 22.11 10.85
CA CYS A 32 11.58 22.67 10.60
C CYS A 32 10.47 21.69 11.00
N ALA A 33 10.61 20.39 10.71
CA ALA A 33 9.64 19.37 11.12
C ALA A 33 9.47 19.34 12.66
N GLN A 34 10.59 19.34 13.40
CA GLN A 34 10.56 19.39 14.87
C GLN A 34 9.87 20.66 15.43
N GLN A 35 10.06 21.80 14.77
CA GLN A 35 9.36 23.04 15.15
C GLN A 35 7.85 22.94 14.88
N VAL A 36 7.45 22.36 13.75
CA VAL A 36 6.03 22.10 13.45
C VAL A 36 5.41 21.20 14.51
N ALA A 37 6.11 20.15 14.94
CA ALA A 37 5.65 19.28 16.02
C ALA A 37 5.42 20.04 17.33
N HIS A 38 6.38 20.89 17.73
CA HIS A 38 6.23 21.74 18.92
C HIS A 38 5.01 22.66 18.84
N VAL A 39 4.80 23.31 17.69
CA VAL A 39 3.64 24.19 17.49
C VAL A 39 2.32 23.41 17.56
N LYS A 40 2.26 22.21 16.96
CA LYS A 40 1.06 21.35 17.01
C LYS A 40 0.76 20.84 18.42
N MET A 41 1.78 20.36 19.14
CA MET A 41 1.64 19.90 20.52
C MET A 41 1.17 21.03 21.44
N ALA A 42 1.70 22.24 21.27
CA ALA A 42 1.27 23.41 22.03
C ALA A 42 -0.17 23.85 21.73
N ALA A 43 -0.64 23.67 20.47
CA ALA A 43 -1.97 24.11 20.04
C ALA A 43 -3.09 23.07 20.29
N GLN A 44 -2.80 21.78 20.20
CA GLN A 44 -3.80 20.70 20.21
C GLN A 44 -3.67 19.75 21.42
N GLY A 45 -2.59 19.86 22.21
CA GLY A 45 -2.24 18.88 23.24
C GLY A 45 -1.56 17.63 22.65
N GLU A 46 -0.72 16.96 23.45
CA GLU A 46 0.07 15.79 23.02
C GLU A 46 -0.78 14.61 22.51
N GLU A 47 -1.98 14.39 23.06
CA GLU A 47 -2.84 13.26 22.70
C GLU A 47 -3.58 13.43 21.37
N ASN A 48 -3.81 14.67 20.92
CA ASN A 48 -4.62 14.96 19.72
C ASN A 48 -3.80 15.46 18.52
N ALA A 49 -2.49 15.62 18.66
CA ALA A 49 -1.65 16.13 17.59
C ALA A 49 -1.54 15.14 16.42
N VAL A 50 -2.13 15.50 15.28
CA VAL A 50 -2.07 14.72 14.04
C VAL A 50 -0.81 15.13 13.26
N PHE A 51 0.20 14.28 13.29
CA PHE A 51 1.49 14.53 12.64
C PHE A 51 1.46 14.14 11.15
N TYR A 52 0.94 12.96 10.82
CA TYR A 52 0.81 12.48 9.45
C TYR A 52 -0.43 13.04 8.75
N ARG A 53 -0.22 13.57 7.54
CA ARG A 53 -1.24 14.24 6.71
C ARG A 53 -1.11 13.72 5.27
N PRO A 54 -1.83 12.65 4.89
CA PRO A 54 -1.65 11.99 3.59
C PRO A 54 -1.95 12.94 2.41
N GLU A 55 -2.88 13.87 2.56
CA GLU A 55 -3.17 14.91 1.57
C GLU A 55 -1.99 15.82 1.32
N ARG A 56 -1.29 16.22 2.40
CA ARG A 56 -0.14 17.12 2.31
C ARG A 56 1.05 16.41 1.70
N GLU A 57 1.28 15.16 2.06
CA GLU A 57 2.32 14.34 1.44
C GLU A 57 2.08 14.20 -0.06
N ALA A 58 0.86 13.83 -0.47
CA ALA A 58 0.51 13.66 -1.87
C ALA A 58 0.75 14.96 -2.68
N GLN A 59 0.35 16.12 -2.14
CA GLN A 59 0.61 17.42 -2.74
C GLN A 59 2.11 17.71 -2.90
N VAL A 60 2.91 17.43 -1.86
CA VAL A 60 4.36 17.65 -1.89
C VAL A 60 5.02 16.74 -2.93
N LEU A 61 4.66 15.46 -2.98
CA LEU A 61 5.22 14.50 -3.94
C LEU A 61 4.84 14.84 -5.38
N ARG A 62 3.58 15.24 -5.65
CA ARG A 62 3.16 15.72 -6.98
C ARG A 62 3.97 16.96 -7.38
N ALA A 63 4.08 17.94 -6.49
CA ALA A 63 4.85 19.15 -6.75
C ALA A 63 6.36 18.88 -6.95
N ILE A 64 6.91 17.79 -6.39
CA ILE A 64 8.28 17.35 -6.66
C ILE A 64 8.40 16.77 -8.06
N LYS A 65 7.46 15.89 -8.46
CA LYS A 65 7.43 15.28 -9.80
C LYS A 65 7.30 16.35 -10.89
N ASP A 66 6.39 17.30 -10.70
CA ASP A 66 6.07 18.32 -11.71
C ASP A 66 7.22 19.30 -11.95
N ARG A 67 8.02 19.62 -10.92
CA ARG A 67 9.18 20.53 -11.04
C ARG A 67 10.50 19.81 -11.28
N ASN A 68 10.49 18.50 -11.50
CA ASN A 68 11.72 17.71 -11.65
C ASN A 68 12.29 17.88 -13.07
N GLU A 69 13.30 18.73 -13.21
CA GLU A 69 14.03 18.97 -14.47
C GLU A 69 15.37 18.21 -14.53
N GLY A 70 15.68 17.44 -13.48
CA GLY A 70 16.97 16.77 -13.31
C GLY A 70 17.12 15.46 -14.08
N PRO A 71 18.33 14.88 -14.09
CA PRO A 71 18.62 13.61 -14.76
C PRO A 71 18.00 12.39 -14.06
N LEU A 72 17.62 12.52 -12.78
CA LEU A 72 16.88 11.48 -12.06
C LEU A 72 15.42 11.50 -12.51
N GLY A 73 14.84 10.31 -12.74
CA GLY A 73 13.43 10.18 -13.09
C GLY A 73 12.52 10.72 -11.97
N ALA A 74 11.36 11.26 -12.35
CA ALA A 74 10.43 11.90 -11.41
C ALA A 74 9.95 10.95 -10.29
N GLU A 75 9.73 9.66 -10.61
CA GLU A 75 9.37 8.66 -9.61
C GLU A 75 10.47 8.42 -8.58
N GLU A 76 11.73 8.35 -9.03
CA GLU A 76 12.87 8.13 -8.16
C GLU A 76 13.09 9.34 -7.23
N MET A 77 13.00 10.55 -7.78
CA MET A 77 13.06 11.77 -6.99
C MET A 77 11.97 11.80 -5.91
N ALA A 78 10.73 11.44 -6.25
CA ALA A 78 9.64 11.37 -5.29
C ALA A 78 9.86 10.29 -4.22
N ARG A 79 10.48 9.14 -4.54
CA ARG A 79 10.86 8.11 -3.54
C ARG A 79 11.89 8.63 -2.54
N LEU A 80 12.92 9.33 -3.01
CA LEU A 80 13.94 9.93 -2.13
C LEU A 80 13.31 10.95 -1.16
N PHE A 81 12.43 11.81 -1.67
CA PHE A 81 11.73 12.78 -0.82
C PHE A 81 10.75 12.11 0.14
N ARG A 82 10.14 10.97 -0.21
CA ARG A 82 9.33 10.17 0.73
C ARG A 82 10.16 9.66 1.89
N GLU A 83 11.36 9.12 1.64
CA GLU A 83 12.24 8.67 2.74
C GLU A 83 12.66 9.83 3.64
N ILE A 84 12.98 10.99 3.06
CA ILE A 84 13.28 12.21 3.82
C ILE A 84 12.05 12.67 4.64
N MET A 85 10.83 12.56 4.09
CA MET A 85 9.59 12.83 4.82
C MET A 85 9.37 11.86 5.98
N SER A 86 9.50 10.56 5.71
CA SER A 86 9.37 9.47 6.69
C SER A 86 10.32 9.66 7.87
N ALA A 87 11.61 9.90 7.58
CA ALA A 87 12.62 10.13 8.61
C ALA A 87 12.32 11.37 9.46
N CYS A 88 11.83 12.46 8.85
CA CYS A 88 11.47 13.67 9.61
C CYS A 88 10.22 13.45 10.47
N LEU A 89 9.21 12.73 9.98
CA LEU A 89 8.01 12.41 10.76
C LEU A 89 8.34 11.51 11.96
N ALA A 90 9.27 10.56 11.79
CA ALA A 90 9.72 9.70 12.88
C ALA A 90 10.43 10.47 14.02
N LEU A 91 11.02 11.64 13.73
CA LEU A 91 11.57 12.53 14.76
C LEU A 91 10.47 13.23 15.59
N GLU A 92 9.27 13.38 15.04
CA GLU A 92 8.13 13.98 15.73
C GLU A 92 7.47 12.94 16.64
N LYS A 93 7.08 11.80 16.07
CA LYS A 93 6.50 10.66 16.78
C LYS A 93 6.64 9.39 15.94
N PRO A 94 7.22 8.29 16.48
CA PRO A 94 7.24 7.01 15.78
C PRO A 94 5.82 6.54 15.43
N MET A 95 5.58 6.29 14.15
CA MET A 95 4.27 5.83 13.67
C MET A 95 4.21 4.31 13.68
N HIS A 96 3.27 3.76 14.44
CA HIS A 96 2.91 2.34 14.41
C HIS A 96 1.95 2.06 13.25
N ILE A 97 2.35 1.18 12.34
CA ILE A 97 1.59 0.77 11.15
C ILE A 97 1.26 -0.71 11.25
N ALA A 98 0.00 -1.02 11.51
CA ALA A 98 -0.51 -2.38 11.53
C ALA A 98 -0.70 -2.91 10.11
N PHE A 99 -0.41 -4.18 9.87
CA PHE A 99 -0.64 -4.80 8.56
C PHE A 99 -0.86 -6.30 8.67
N LEU A 100 -1.49 -6.87 7.64
CA LEU A 100 -1.64 -8.33 7.52
C LEU A 100 -0.27 -8.99 7.31
N GLY A 101 0.23 -9.60 8.38
CA GLY A 101 1.51 -10.27 8.45
C GLY A 101 1.49 -11.68 7.85
N PRO A 102 2.54 -12.48 8.14
CA PRO A 102 3.71 -12.14 8.96
C PRO A 102 4.69 -11.19 8.24
N GLU A 103 5.82 -10.87 8.87
CA GLU A 103 6.89 -10.10 8.23
C GLU A 103 7.46 -10.83 6.99
N GLY A 104 7.74 -10.08 5.94
CA GLY A 104 8.15 -10.58 4.62
C GLY A 104 7.03 -10.56 3.57
N THR A 105 5.81 -10.16 3.93
CA THR A 105 4.66 -10.16 3.00
C THR A 105 4.64 -8.93 2.08
N PHE A 106 3.85 -9.04 1.00
CA PHE A 106 3.56 -7.90 0.14
C PHE A 106 2.81 -6.77 0.87
N THR A 107 2.05 -7.08 1.93
CA THR A 107 1.40 -6.07 2.77
C THR A 107 2.43 -5.23 3.53
N GLN A 108 3.50 -5.84 4.04
CA GLN A 108 4.62 -5.10 4.63
C GLN A 108 5.30 -4.21 3.59
N ALA A 109 5.55 -4.75 2.38
CA ALA A 109 6.10 -3.95 1.28
C ALA A 109 5.22 -2.76 0.91
N ALA A 110 3.89 -2.94 0.92
CA ALA A 110 2.93 -1.86 0.70
C ALA A 110 2.97 -0.81 1.81
N ALA A 111 3.08 -1.24 3.08
CA ALA A 111 3.21 -0.34 4.22
C ALA A 111 4.48 0.52 4.13
N LEU A 112 5.65 -0.10 3.90
CA LEU A 112 6.91 0.63 3.76
C LEU A 112 6.93 1.49 2.48
N LYS A 113 6.32 1.03 1.39
CA LYS A 113 6.17 1.84 0.18
C LYS A 113 5.37 3.12 0.46
N HIS A 114 4.29 3.04 1.26
CA HIS A 114 3.44 4.18 1.56
C HIS A 114 4.08 5.13 2.58
N PHE A 115 4.56 4.60 3.72
CA PHE A 115 5.00 5.42 4.86
C PHE A 115 6.52 5.64 4.95
N GLY A 116 7.32 5.00 4.08
CA GLY A 116 8.77 4.95 4.16
C GLY A 116 9.29 4.04 5.28
N HIS A 117 10.62 3.97 5.42
CA HIS A 117 11.27 2.95 6.26
C HIS A 117 11.41 3.33 7.74
N SER A 118 11.09 4.58 8.12
CA SER A 118 11.27 5.05 9.50
C SER A 118 10.07 4.73 10.42
N VAL A 119 9.08 3.97 9.93
CA VAL A 119 7.90 3.57 10.72
C VAL A 119 8.12 2.28 11.51
N VAL A 120 7.35 2.12 12.58
CA VAL A 120 7.30 0.87 13.35
C VAL A 120 6.25 -0.03 12.71
N SER A 121 6.70 -1.12 12.11
CA SER A 121 5.87 -2.14 11.47
C SER A 121 5.26 -3.08 12.53
N VAL A 122 3.94 -3.24 12.53
CA VAL A 122 3.21 -4.12 13.46
C VAL A 122 2.50 -5.24 12.67
N PRO A 123 3.13 -6.42 12.52
CA PRO A 123 2.52 -7.55 11.81
C PRO A 123 1.42 -8.20 12.65
N LEU A 124 0.25 -8.43 12.03
CA LEU A 124 -0.89 -9.10 12.67
C LEU A 124 -1.31 -10.36 11.90
N GLY A 125 -1.97 -11.29 12.59
CA GLY A 125 -2.29 -12.62 12.05
C GLY A 125 -3.50 -12.62 11.12
N ALA A 126 -4.39 -11.64 11.27
CA ALA A 126 -5.62 -11.54 10.50
C ALA A 126 -6.01 -10.08 10.21
N ILE A 127 -6.87 -9.88 9.22
CA ILE A 127 -7.29 -8.55 8.79
C ILE A 127 -8.18 -7.88 9.85
N ASP A 128 -9.07 -8.62 10.52
CA ASP A 128 -9.89 -8.10 11.62
C ASP A 128 -9.05 -7.61 12.80
N GLU A 129 -7.88 -8.22 13.06
CA GLU A 129 -6.90 -7.70 14.01
C GLU A 129 -6.38 -6.33 13.57
N VAL A 130 -6.05 -6.12 12.28
CA VAL A 130 -5.59 -4.82 11.77
C VAL A 130 -6.63 -3.72 12.00
N PHE A 131 -7.91 -4.01 11.74
CA PHE A 131 -8.98 -3.04 11.99
C PHE A 131 -9.12 -2.71 13.48
N ARG A 132 -9.12 -3.73 14.35
CA ARG A 132 -9.21 -3.54 15.82
C ARG A 132 -8.03 -2.78 16.41
N GLU A 133 -6.82 -3.03 15.92
CA GLU A 133 -5.60 -2.37 16.39
C GLU A 133 -5.63 -0.86 16.10
N VAL A 134 -6.16 -0.49 14.93
CA VAL A 134 -6.39 0.91 14.55
C VAL A 134 -7.54 1.52 15.35
N GLU A 135 -8.66 0.81 15.51
CA GLU A 135 -9.83 1.30 16.26
C GLU A 135 -9.49 1.64 17.72
N SER A 136 -8.76 0.74 18.37
CA SER A 136 -8.29 0.89 19.75
C SER A 136 -7.26 2.00 19.92
N GLY A 137 -6.58 2.40 18.84
CA GLY A 137 -5.50 3.38 18.85
C GLY A 137 -4.13 2.80 19.22
N ALA A 138 -3.99 1.47 19.32
CA ALA A 138 -2.70 0.80 19.51
C ALA A 138 -1.79 0.94 18.27
N ALA A 139 -2.40 1.00 17.09
CA ALA A 139 -1.76 1.42 15.84
C ALA A 139 -2.38 2.73 15.32
N HIS A 140 -1.58 3.57 14.67
CA HIS A 140 -2.07 4.83 14.11
C HIS A 140 -2.77 4.59 12.76
N TYR A 141 -2.24 3.65 11.98
CA TYR A 141 -2.75 3.28 10.66
C TYR A 141 -2.70 1.78 10.46
N GLY A 142 -3.56 1.29 9.58
CA GLY A 142 -3.59 -0.10 9.14
C GLY A 142 -3.39 -0.19 7.63
N VAL A 143 -2.75 -1.25 7.15
CA VAL A 143 -2.60 -1.54 5.72
C VAL A 143 -3.24 -2.89 5.42
N VAL A 144 -4.27 -2.86 4.57
CA VAL A 144 -5.08 -4.03 4.23
C VAL A 144 -5.19 -4.19 2.72
N PRO A 145 -5.04 -5.42 2.18
CA PRO A 145 -5.25 -5.65 0.75
C PRO A 145 -6.75 -5.56 0.46
N ILE A 146 -7.13 -4.91 -0.64
CA ILE A 146 -8.53 -4.83 -1.07
C ILE A 146 -8.77 -5.62 -2.36
N GLU A 147 -7.76 -5.71 -3.22
CA GLU A 147 -7.91 -6.25 -4.56
C GLU A 147 -6.57 -6.74 -5.09
N ASN A 148 -6.60 -7.87 -5.80
CA ASN A 148 -5.53 -8.32 -6.67
C ASN A 148 -6.04 -8.47 -8.11
N SER A 149 -5.26 -8.02 -9.09
CA SER A 149 -5.66 -8.04 -10.52
C SER A 149 -5.83 -9.44 -11.11
N THR A 150 -5.32 -10.47 -10.42
CA THR A 150 -5.42 -11.89 -10.85
C THR A 150 -6.50 -12.64 -10.07
N GLU A 151 -6.60 -12.42 -8.76
CA GLU A 151 -7.51 -13.17 -7.85
C GLU A 151 -8.83 -12.42 -7.56
N GLY A 152 -8.93 -11.14 -7.91
CA GLY A 152 -10.08 -10.30 -7.61
C GLY A 152 -10.06 -9.70 -6.20
N MET A 153 -11.25 -9.43 -5.66
CA MET A 153 -11.43 -8.69 -4.40
C MET A 153 -11.10 -9.54 -3.16
N VAL A 154 -10.55 -8.88 -2.13
CA VAL A 154 -10.37 -9.46 -0.80
C VAL A 154 -11.65 -9.26 0.00
N ASN A 155 -12.55 -10.23 -0.09
CA ASN A 155 -13.89 -10.17 0.52
C ASN A 155 -13.87 -9.83 2.01
N HIS A 156 -12.94 -10.42 2.76
CA HIS A 156 -12.87 -10.19 4.19
C HIS A 156 -12.53 -8.73 4.56
N THR A 157 -11.72 -8.02 3.75
CA THR A 157 -11.47 -6.58 3.93
C THR A 157 -12.73 -5.76 3.69
N LEU A 158 -13.51 -6.09 2.65
CA LEU A 158 -14.81 -5.45 2.38
C LEU A 158 -15.79 -5.70 3.53
N ASP A 159 -15.79 -6.91 4.09
CA ASP A 159 -16.65 -7.27 5.20
C ASP A 159 -16.33 -6.45 6.45
N MET A 160 -15.03 -6.24 6.73
CA MET A 160 -14.63 -5.37 7.83
C MET A 160 -15.07 -3.92 7.68
N PHE A 161 -15.10 -3.38 6.45
CA PHE A 161 -15.60 -2.02 6.21
C PHE A 161 -17.10 -1.87 6.43
N MET A 162 -17.90 -2.94 6.45
CA MET A 162 -19.32 -2.85 6.82
C MET A 162 -19.50 -2.52 8.31
N GLU A 163 -18.69 -3.12 9.17
CA GLU A 163 -18.87 -3.03 10.63
C GLU A 163 -17.96 -1.99 11.28
N SER A 164 -16.75 -1.81 10.77
CA SER A 164 -15.75 -0.94 11.36
C SER A 164 -16.07 0.56 11.18
N PRO A 165 -15.81 1.42 12.17
CA PRO A 165 -15.84 2.87 11.99
C PRO A 165 -14.60 3.43 11.28
N ASN A 166 -13.58 2.61 11.00
CA ASN A 166 -12.36 3.05 10.35
C ASN A 166 -12.62 3.61 8.95
N LYS A 167 -11.84 4.63 8.58
CA LYS A 167 -11.89 5.33 7.31
C LYS A 167 -10.67 5.02 6.47
N ILE A 168 -10.85 4.98 5.16
CA ILE A 168 -9.79 4.92 4.18
C ILE A 168 -9.17 6.31 4.05
N CYS A 169 -7.87 6.40 4.30
CA CYS A 169 -7.09 7.64 4.27
C CYS A 169 -6.00 7.65 3.20
N GLY A 170 -5.84 6.54 2.46
CA GLY A 170 -4.89 6.44 1.38
C GLY A 170 -4.99 5.10 0.66
N GLU A 171 -4.30 5.00 -0.47
CA GLU A 171 -4.14 3.76 -1.21
C GLU A 171 -2.70 3.58 -1.68
N VAL A 172 -2.33 2.34 -1.93
CA VAL A 172 -1.06 1.99 -2.58
C VAL A 172 -1.28 0.81 -3.52
N GLN A 173 -0.74 0.91 -4.72
CA GLN A 173 -0.70 -0.18 -5.68
C GLN A 173 0.71 -0.74 -5.74
N LEU A 174 0.83 -2.07 -5.64
CA LEU A 174 2.10 -2.78 -5.66
C LEU A 174 2.07 -3.86 -6.73
N ARG A 175 3.04 -3.82 -7.65
CA ARG A 175 3.28 -4.92 -8.57
C ARG A 175 3.84 -6.12 -7.81
N ILE A 176 3.25 -7.27 -8.04
CA ILE A 176 3.56 -8.51 -7.36
C ILE A 176 4.52 -9.30 -8.25
N HIS A 177 5.79 -9.25 -7.88
CA HIS A 177 6.82 -10.09 -8.49
C HIS A 177 7.13 -11.26 -7.57
N HIS A 178 7.07 -12.47 -8.13
CA HIS A 178 7.45 -13.69 -7.45
C HIS A 178 8.84 -14.10 -7.90
N HIS A 179 9.65 -14.58 -6.97
CA HIS A 179 11.01 -15.05 -7.23
C HIS A 179 11.18 -16.45 -6.68
N LEU A 180 12.02 -17.25 -7.33
CA LEU A 180 12.51 -18.49 -6.73
C LEU A 180 13.73 -18.16 -5.87
N LEU A 181 13.58 -18.36 -4.56
CA LEU A 181 14.55 -17.99 -3.53
C LEU A 181 15.14 -19.22 -2.86
N VAL A 182 16.42 -19.15 -2.47
CA VAL A 182 17.10 -20.20 -1.71
C VAL A 182 17.92 -19.64 -0.57
N GLY A 183 18.03 -20.41 0.51
CA GLY A 183 18.92 -20.12 1.64
C GLY A 183 20.40 -20.32 1.29
N ALA A 184 21.27 -19.82 2.17
CA ALA A 184 22.71 -19.98 2.02
C ALA A 184 23.10 -21.48 1.98
N GLY A 185 24.01 -21.85 1.07
CA GLY A 185 24.48 -23.22 0.92
C GLY A 185 23.62 -24.12 0.02
N THR A 186 22.46 -23.66 -0.43
CA THR A 186 21.63 -24.38 -1.41
C THR A 186 22.03 -24.00 -2.84
N GLN A 187 22.42 -24.99 -3.63
CA GLN A 187 22.66 -24.82 -5.07
C GLN A 187 21.39 -25.15 -5.86
N PRO A 188 21.11 -24.50 -7.01
CA PRO A 188 19.91 -24.76 -7.80
C PRO A 188 19.69 -26.25 -8.09
N ASP A 189 20.72 -26.98 -8.51
CA ASP A 189 20.63 -28.40 -8.87
C ASP A 189 20.34 -29.33 -7.69
N THR A 190 20.46 -28.83 -6.46
CA THR A 190 20.20 -29.58 -5.21
C THR A 190 18.79 -29.37 -4.66
N ILE A 191 17.97 -28.54 -5.31
CA ILE A 191 16.60 -28.25 -4.86
C ILE A 191 15.73 -29.51 -5.02
N THR A 192 15.18 -29.98 -3.90
CA THR A 192 14.29 -31.16 -3.85
C THR A 192 12.84 -30.81 -3.55
N LYS A 193 12.62 -29.63 -2.94
CA LYS A 193 11.28 -29.12 -2.60
C LYS A 193 11.19 -27.60 -2.76
N ILE A 194 9.99 -27.11 -3.05
CA ILE A 194 9.66 -25.69 -3.13
C ILE A 194 8.50 -25.42 -2.17
N TYR A 195 8.65 -24.43 -1.31
CA TYR A 195 7.60 -23.91 -0.44
C TYR A 195 6.92 -22.69 -1.05
N SER A 196 5.61 -22.58 -0.94
CA SER A 196 4.88 -21.34 -1.24
C SER A 196 3.45 -21.35 -0.71
N HIS A 197 2.79 -20.19 -0.74
CA HIS A 197 1.35 -20.12 -0.60
C HIS A 197 0.64 -20.72 -1.83
N GLN A 198 -0.57 -21.27 -1.64
CA GLN A 198 -1.34 -21.92 -2.70
C GLN A 198 -1.58 -21.00 -3.91
N GLN A 199 -1.89 -19.73 -3.66
CA GLN A 199 -2.12 -18.74 -4.73
C GLN A 199 -0.83 -18.46 -5.53
N SER A 200 0.30 -18.34 -4.86
CA SER A 200 1.59 -18.10 -5.52
C SER A 200 2.02 -19.28 -6.39
N PHE A 201 1.73 -20.52 -5.96
CA PHE A 201 1.91 -21.70 -6.81
C PHE A 201 1.03 -21.66 -8.06
N ALA A 202 -0.24 -21.25 -7.92
CA ALA A 202 -1.14 -21.11 -9.05
C ALA A 202 -0.65 -20.03 -10.02
N GLN A 203 -0.10 -18.93 -9.49
CA GLN A 203 0.42 -17.79 -10.27
C GLN A 203 1.78 -18.03 -10.91
N CYS A 204 2.52 -19.08 -10.53
CA CYS A 204 3.83 -19.42 -11.11
C CYS A 204 3.83 -20.79 -11.79
N ARG A 205 2.64 -21.32 -12.11
CA ARG A 205 2.46 -22.72 -12.49
C ARG A 205 3.19 -23.02 -13.80
N GLN A 206 3.06 -22.16 -14.81
CA GLN A 206 3.65 -22.42 -16.13
C GLN A 206 5.16 -22.47 -16.05
N TRP A 207 5.76 -21.55 -15.29
CA TRP A 207 7.20 -21.51 -15.08
C TRP A 207 7.70 -22.76 -14.32
N LEU A 208 7.01 -23.15 -13.25
CA LEU A 208 7.35 -24.34 -12.46
C LEU A 208 7.20 -25.64 -13.24
N ASP A 209 6.16 -25.77 -14.06
CA ASP A 209 5.93 -26.94 -14.90
C ASP A 209 7.01 -27.07 -16.00
N SER A 210 7.62 -25.95 -16.41
CA SER A 210 8.68 -25.92 -17.44
C SER A 210 10.09 -26.17 -16.88
N HIS A 211 10.39 -25.71 -15.66
CA HIS A 211 11.75 -25.76 -15.09
C HIS A 211 11.92 -26.80 -13.97
N TRP A 212 10.89 -27.01 -13.15
CA TRP A 212 10.97 -27.78 -11.89
C TRP A 212 9.84 -28.80 -11.75
N ARG A 213 9.49 -29.47 -12.85
CA ARG A 213 8.33 -30.40 -12.92
C ARG A 213 8.38 -31.55 -11.92
N LYS A 214 9.58 -32.02 -11.55
CA LYS A 214 9.80 -33.19 -10.68
C LYS A 214 10.04 -32.83 -9.21
N VAL A 215 10.12 -31.53 -8.90
CA VAL A 215 10.39 -31.05 -7.54
C VAL A 215 9.09 -31.01 -6.75
N GLU A 216 9.15 -31.45 -5.49
CA GLU A 216 7.99 -31.46 -4.61
C GLU A 216 7.52 -30.02 -4.32
N ARG A 217 6.21 -29.77 -4.38
CA ARG A 217 5.60 -28.47 -4.08
C ARG A 217 4.84 -28.56 -2.77
N ILE A 218 5.27 -27.82 -1.76
CA ILE A 218 4.70 -27.87 -0.41
C ILE A 218 4.00 -26.55 -0.10
N THR A 219 2.68 -26.61 0.07
CA THR A 219 1.86 -25.46 0.43
C THR A 219 2.06 -25.06 1.89
N VAL A 220 2.23 -23.76 2.13
CA VAL A 220 2.30 -23.16 3.46
C VAL A 220 1.35 -21.95 3.55
N ASN A 221 1.18 -21.41 4.75
CA ASN A 221 0.18 -20.37 5.03
C ASN A 221 0.54 -18.98 4.46
N SER A 222 1.79 -18.71 4.10
CA SER A 222 2.20 -17.45 3.47
C SER A 222 3.53 -17.60 2.71
N ASN A 223 3.80 -16.70 1.77
CA ASN A 223 5.09 -16.63 1.09
C ASN A 223 6.25 -16.26 2.03
N ALA A 224 5.97 -15.46 3.06
CA ALA A 224 6.93 -15.14 4.09
C ALA A 224 7.33 -16.38 4.92
N GLU A 225 6.35 -17.22 5.28
CA GLU A 225 6.62 -18.51 5.94
C GLU A 225 7.40 -19.45 5.00
N ALA A 226 7.10 -19.46 3.70
CA ALA A 226 7.88 -20.22 2.72
C ALA A 226 9.35 -19.78 2.70
N ALA A 227 9.59 -18.47 2.64
CA ALA A 227 10.93 -17.90 2.66
C ALA A 227 11.69 -18.25 3.95
N ARG A 228 11.03 -18.14 5.11
CA ARG A 228 11.60 -18.54 6.40
C ARG A 228 12.03 -20.01 6.41
N ARG A 229 11.18 -20.92 5.91
CA ARG A 229 11.53 -22.36 5.84
C ARG A 229 12.70 -22.63 4.89
N ALA A 230 12.71 -22.00 3.72
CA ALA A 230 13.81 -22.16 2.76
C ALA A 230 15.16 -21.59 3.26
N ARG A 231 15.14 -20.64 4.19
CA ARG A 231 16.34 -20.17 4.89
C ARG A 231 16.95 -21.27 5.75
N ASP A 232 16.10 -22.00 6.49
CA ASP A 232 16.52 -22.94 7.53
C ASP A 232 16.75 -24.37 7.00
N GLU A 233 16.36 -24.66 5.75
CA GLU A 233 16.46 -25.98 5.13
C GLU A 233 17.31 -25.97 3.86
N VAL A 234 18.46 -26.66 3.91
CA VAL A 234 19.33 -26.86 2.74
C VAL A 234 18.64 -27.76 1.71
N GLY A 235 18.68 -27.38 0.44
CA GLY A 235 18.00 -28.11 -0.64
C GLY A 235 16.51 -27.78 -0.77
N ALA A 236 16.01 -26.79 -0.02
CA ALA A 236 14.68 -26.22 -0.21
C ALA A 236 14.76 -24.85 -0.90
N ALA A 237 13.71 -24.53 -1.67
CA ALA A 237 13.49 -23.21 -2.23
C ALA A 237 12.13 -22.65 -1.79
N ALA A 238 11.95 -21.35 -1.96
CA ALA A 238 10.69 -20.66 -1.69
C ALA A 238 10.27 -19.79 -2.87
N ILE A 239 8.96 -19.62 -3.04
CA ILE A 239 8.42 -18.58 -3.91
C ILE A 239 7.92 -17.43 -3.04
N ALA A 240 8.58 -16.28 -3.14
CA ALA A 240 8.21 -15.05 -2.44
C ALA A 240 8.73 -13.80 -3.17
N GLY A 241 8.32 -12.61 -2.71
CA GLY A 241 8.75 -11.33 -3.28
C GLY A 241 10.03 -10.77 -2.64
N ASP A 242 10.43 -9.58 -3.08
CA ASP A 242 11.65 -8.88 -2.64
C ASP A 242 11.74 -8.72 -1.12
N MET A 243 10.64 -8.33 -0.47
CA MET A 243 10.59 -8.09 0.98
C MET A 243 11.03 -9.32 1.78
N ALA A 244 10.55 -10.51 1.41
CA ALA A 244 10.95 -11.75 2.06
C ALA A 244 12.41 -12.12 1.72
N ALA A 245 12.86 -11.87 0.49
CA ALA A 245 14.24 -12.16 0.09
C ALA A 245 15.24 -11.35 0.93
N GLU A 246 14.98 -10.05 1.12
CA GLU A 246 15.82 -9.15 1.91
C GLU A 246 15.77 -9.50 3.40
N LEU A 247 14.56 -9.62 3.96
CA LEU A 247 14.36 -9.90 5.39
C LEU A 247 15.00 -11.21 5.83
N TYR A 248 14.89 -12.26 5.02
CA TYR A 248 15.42 -13.59 5.36
C TYR A 248 16.79 -13.88 4.76
N GLY A 249 17.44 -12.91 4.09
CA GLY A 249 18.78 -13.04 3.52
C GLY A 249 18.89 -14.11 2.42
N LEU A 250 17.85 -14.27 1.60
CA LEU A 250 17.77 -15.31 0.57
C LEU A 250 18.34 -14.84 -0.76
N SER A 251 18.94 -15.77 -1.49
CA SER A 251 19.45 -15.53 -2.85
C SER A 251 18.40 -15.86 -3.90
N ARG A 252 18.30 -15.04 -4.94
CA ARG A 252 17.37 -15.24 -6.08
C ARG A 252 18.00 -16.19 -7.10
N VAL A 253 17.41 -17.37 -7.27
CA VAL A 253 17.77 -18.32 -8.34
C VAL A 253 17.14 -17.89 -9.66
N ALA A 254 15.88 -17.45 -9.59
CA ALA A 254 15.14 -16.91 -10.72
C ALA A 254 14.31 -15.71 -10.25
N LYS A 255 14.22 -14.69 -11.11
CA LYS A 255 13.43 -13.47 -10.87
C LYS A 255 12.18 -13.49 -11.74
N ASN A 256 11.13 -12.84 -11.26
CA ASN A 256 9.86 -12.61 -11.96
C ASN A 256 9.31 -13.88 -12.62
N ILE A 257 9.05 -14.91 -11.80
CA ILE A 257 8.60 -16.22 -12.26
C ILE A 257 7.07 -16.34 -12.36
N GLU A 258 6.36 -15.26 -12.04
CA GLU A 258 4.92 -15.18 -12.21
C GLU A 258 4.50 -15.32 -13.68
N ASP A 259 3.40 -16.03 -13.91
CA ASP A 259 2.84 -16.27 -15.25
C ASP A 259 2.30 -14.95 -15.87
N ARG A 260 1.99 -13.94 -15.04
CA ARG A 260 1.46 -12.62 -15.45
C ARG A 260 2.29 -11.48 -14.85
N PRO A 261 3.09 -10.75 -15.67
CA PRO A 261 3.98 -9.69 -15.17
C PRO A 261 3.24 -8.40 -14.77
N ASP A 262 1.97 -8.26 -15.16
CA ASP A 262 1.10 -7.13 -14.83
C ASP A 262 0.34 -7.32 -13.49
N ASN A 263 0.60 -8.41 -12.76
CA ASN A 263 -0.06 -8.71 -11.49
C ASN A 263 0.16 -7.59 -10.46
N THR A 264 -0.93 -6.94 -10.07
CA THR A 264 -0.90 -5.78 -9.16
C THR A 264 -1.92 -6.00 -8.04
N THR A 265 -1.48 -5.75 -6.81
CA THR A 265 -2.37 -5.71 -5.64
C THR A 265 -2.55 -4.26 -5.20
N ARG A 266 -3.80 -3.87 -4.99
CA ARG A 266 -4.17 -2.61 -4.35
C ARG A 266 -4.39 -2.85 -2.87
N PHE A 267 -3.78 -1.98 -2.07
CA PHE A 267 -3.93 -1.93 -0.63
C PHE A 267 -4.53 -0.59 -0.23
N LEU A 268 -5.31 -0.61 0.84
CA LEU A 268 -5.92 0.56 1.45
C LEU A 268 -5.23 0.85 2.77
N ILE A 269 -5.08 2.14 3.05
CA ILE A 269 -4.57 2.65 4.30
C ILE A 269 -5.78 3.08 5.13
N ILE A 270 -5.94 2.48 6.30
CA ILE A 270 -7.07 2.75 7.19
C ILE A 270 -6.61 3.55 8.41
N SER A 271 -7.48 4.44 8.89
CA SER A 271 -7.28 5.24 10.10
C SER A 271 -8.62 5.58 10.75
N LYS A 272 -8.58 6.26 11.90
CA LYS A 272 -9.78 6.80 12.56
C LYS A 272 -10.21 8.17 12.05
N GLN A 273 -9.44 8.78 11.15
CA GLN A 273 -9.58 10.20 10.80
C GLN A 273 -9.97 10.38 9.34
N ASP A 274 -10.78 11.41 9.11
CA ASP A 274 -11.03 11.92 7.76
C ASP A 274 -9.82 12.71 7.25
N VAL A 275 -9.59 12.59 5.95
CA VAL A 275 -8.50 13.29 5.26
C VAL A 275 -9.06 14.53 4.59
N PRO A 276 -8.40 15.70 4.70
CA PRO A 276 -8.77 16.89 3.93
C PRO A 276 -8.50 16.71 2.41
N PRO A 277 -9.12 17.51 1.53
CA PRO A 277 -8.92 17.36 0.08
C PRO A 277 -7.47 17.63 -0.34
N SER A 278 -6.92 16.76 -1.19
CA SER A 278 -5.60 16.93 -1.81
C SER A 278 -5.65 17.59 -3.18
N GLY A 279 -6.85 17.70 -3.78
CA GLY A 279 -7.09 18.25 -5.12
C GLY A 279 -7.13 17.19 -6.23
N GLN A 280 -6.61 15.99 -5.97
CA GLN A 280 -6.82 14.80 -6.79
C GLN A 280 -7.10 13.63 -5.85
N ASP A 281 -8.38 13.45 -5.57
CA ASP A 281 -8.88 12.57 -4.54
C ASP A 281 -9.84 11.53 -5.12
N LYS A 282 -10.00 10.44 -4.38
CA LYS A 282 -10.97 9.38 -4.61
C LYS A 282 -11.83 9.26 -3.37
N THR A 283 -13.11 8.97 -3.55
CA THR A 283 -14.02 8.66 -2.46
C THR A 283 -14.52 7.22 -2.61
N SER A 284 -14.54 6.50 -1.49
CA SER A 284 -15.08 5.14 -1.40
C SER A 284 -16.36 5.14 -0.56
N VAL A 285 -17.38 4.46 -1.04
CA VAL A 285 -18.67 4.30 -0.34
C VAL A 285 -19.15 2.86 -0.42
N LEU A 286 -19.93 2.48 0.59
CA LEU A 286 -20.70 1.25 0.60
C LEU A 286 -22.18 1.61 0.58
N VAL A 287 -22.92 1.06 -0.39
CA VAL A 287 -24.35 1.35 -0.57
C VAL A 287 -25.14 0.06 -0.52
N SER A 288 -26.10 -0.02 0.38
CA SER A 288 -27.06 -1.13 0.46
C SER A 288 -28.33 -0.75 -0.29
N MET A 289 -28.74 -1.56 -1.26
CA MET A 289 -29.96 -1.38 -2.04
C MET A 289 -30.88 -2.60 -1.90
N ARG A 290 -32.19 -2.38 -2.00
CA ARG A 290 -33.17 -3.47 -2.12
C ARG A 290 -33.00 -4.19 -3.45
N ASN A 291 -33.13 -5.52 -3.45
CA ASN A 291 -33.08 -6.30 -4.68
C ASN A 291 -34.37 -6.11 -5.50
N GLN A 292 -34.35 -5.11 -6.39
CA GLN A 292 -35.43 -4.82 -7.33
C GLN A 292 -34.87 -4.52 -8.72
N PRO A 293 -35.64 -4.77 -9.80
CA PRO A 293 -35.24 -4.40 -11.15
C PRO A 293 -34.85 -2.92 -11.23
N GLY A 294 -33.70 -2.62 -11.83
CA GLY A 294 -33.18 -1.26 -11.95
C GLY A 294 -32.39 -0.74 -10.75
N ALA A 295 -32.22 -1.49 -9.66
CA ALA A 295 -31.48 -1.02 -8.47
C ALA A 295 -30.07 -0.50 -8.79
N LEU A 296 -29.30 -1.24 -9.61
CA LEU A 296 -27.98 -0.79 -10.05
C LEU A 296 -28.07 0.44 -10.97
N TYR A 297 -29.07 0.54 -11.84
CA TYR A 297 -29.25 1.72 -12.69
C TYR A 297 -29.50 2.97 -11.85
N HIS A 298 -30.43 2.90 -10.89
CA HIS A 298 -30.76 4.02 -10.00
C HIS A 298 -29.59 4.39 -9.08
N LEU A 299 -28.74 3.44 -8.72
CA LEU A 299 -27.49 3.71 -8.00
C LEU A 299 -26.48 4.48 -8.86
N LEU A 300 -26.37 4.14 -10.15
CA LEU A 300 -25.36 4.73 -11.05
C LEU A 300 -25.82 6.05 -11.69
N GLU A 301 -27.13 6.27 -11.81
CA GLU A 301 -27.71 7.43 -12.47
C GLU A 301 -27.25 8.78 -11.86
N PRO A 302 -27.16 8.96 -10.51
CA PRO A 302 -26.61 10.17 -9.92
C PRO A 302 -25.18 10.48 -10.37
N PHE A 303 -24.29 9.50 -10.39
CA PHE A 303 -22.91 9.70 -10.84
C PHE A 303 -22.83 10.20 -12.28
N HIS A 304 -23.68 9.65 -13.17
CA HIS A 304 -23.76 10.12 -14.54
C HIS A 304 -24.32 11.55 -14.65
N LYS A 305 -25.42 11.86 -13.94
CA LYS A 305 -26.05 13.20 -13.94
C LYS A 305 -25.08 14.29 -13.49
N HIS A 306 -24.23 14.00 -12.52
CA HIS A 306 -23.23 14.94 -11.99
C HIS A 306 -21.84 14.80 -12.64
N ASN A 307 -21.72 14.02 -13.71
CA ASN A 307 -20.48 13.79 -14.49
C ASN A 307 -19.28 13.38 -13.61
N ILE A 308 -19.49 12.38 -12.76
CA ILE A 308 -18.47 11.80 -11.86
C ILE A 308 -18.03 10.44 -12.38
N SER A 309 -16.72 10.28 -12.53
CA SER A 309 -16.10 9.05 -13.01
C SER A 309 -16.05 8.01 -11.88
N LEU A 310 -16.60 6.82 -12.16
CA LEU A 310 -16.43 5.66 -11.30
C LEU A 310 -15.12 4.95 -11.63
N THR A 311 -14.32 4.69 -10.61
CA THR A 311 -13.07 3.92 -10.75
C THR A 311 -13.26 2.46 -10.34
N ARG A 312 -14.31 2.16 -9.56
CA ARG A 312 -14.67 0.79 -9.18
C ARG A 312 -16.15 0.68 -8.84
N ILE A 313 -16.72 -0.49 -9.16
CA ILE A 313 -17.97 -0.96 -8.58
C ILE A 313 -17.88 -2.47 -8.36
N GLU A 314 -18.23 -2.92 -7.15
CA GLU A 314 -18.28 -4.33 -6.79
C GLU A 314 -19.58 -4.62 -6.07
N THR A 315 -20.24 -5.72 -6.43
CA THR A 315 -21.57 -6.08 -5.92
C THR A 315 -21.50 -7.36 -5.10
N ARG A 316 -22.13 -7.37 -3.93
CA ARG A 316 -22.19 -8.54 -3.06
C ARG A 316 -23.58 -8.74 -2.45
N PRO A 317 -24.00 -9.99 -2.20
CA PRO A 317 -25.20 -10.24 -1.40
C PRO A 317 -24.99 -9.74 0.03
N SER A 318 -26.00 -9.09 0.61
CA SER A 318 -25.93 -8.64 2.01
C SER A 318 -25.91 -9.84 2.98
N PRO A 319 -24.99 -9.87 3.97
CA PRO A 319 -25.00 -10.89 5.01
C PRO A 319 -26.11 -10.69 6.05
N ASN A 320 -26.59 -9.45 6.24
CA ASN A 320 -27.46 -9.06 7.36
C ASN A 320 -28.92 -8.77 6.95
N GLY A 321 -29.27 -8.89 5.67
CA GLY A 321 -30.61 -8.58 5.16
C GLY A 321 -31.09 -9.58 4.11
N THR A 322 -32.29 -10.12 4.31
CA THR A 322 -32.95 -10.95 3.30
C THR A 322 -33.26 -10.05 2.09
N TRP A 323 -32.68 -10.36 0.91
CA TRP A 323 -32.92 -9.68 -0.37
C TRP A 323 -32.33 -8.27 -0.55
N ALA A 324 -31.23 -7.91 0.13
CA ALA A 324 -30.47 -6.69 -0.15
C ALA A 324 -29.12 -6.99 -0.82
N TYR A 325 -28.68 -6.09 -1.70
CA TYR A 325 -27.33 -6.11 -2.29
C TYR A 325 -26.51 -4.95 -1.75
N VAL A 326 -25.24 -5.22 -1.49
CA VAL A 326 -24.24 -4.25 -1.07
C VAL A 326 -23.33 -3.93 -2.25
N PHE A 327 -23.17 -2.65 -2.53
CA PHE A 327 -22.33 -2.10 -3.58
C PHE A 327 -21.16 -1.36 -2.95
N TYR A 328 -19.94 -1.82 -3.22
CA TYR A 328 -18.73 -1.06 -2.93
C TYR A 328 -18.36 -0.23 -4.16
N ILE A 329 -18.23 1.07 -4.00
CA ILE A 329 -18.03 2.01 -5.11
C ILE A 329 -16.87 2.93 -4.80
N ASP A 330 -15.95 3.03 -5.75
CA ASP A 330 -14.91 4.06 -5.74
C ASP A 330 -15.12 5.03 -6.89
N PHE A 331 -14.99 6.32 -6.64
CA PHE A 331 -15.17 7.35 -7.66
C PHE A 331 -14.27 8.56 -7.43
N GLU A 332 -14.05 9.32 -8.50
CA GLU A 332 -13.20 10.51 -8.47
C GLU A 332 -13.88 11.68 -7.75
N GLY A 333 -13.10 12.38 -6.93
CA GLY A 333 -13.54 13.56 -6.18
C GLY A 333 -13.54 13.34 -4.67
N HIS A 334 -13.58 14.46 -3.94
CA HIS A 334 -13.59 14.49 -2.49
C HIS A 334 -15.00 14.79 -1.94
N VAL A 335 -15.37 14.20 -0.80
CA VAL A 335 -16.68 14.42 -0.13
C VAL A 335 -16.99 15.89 0.22
N SER A 336 -15.97 16.74 0.27
CA SER A 336 -16.16 18.18 0.52
C SER A 336 -16.56 18.98 -0.73
N GLU A 337 -16.52 18.38 -1.93
CA GLU A 337 -16.92 19.04 -3.17
C GLU A 337 -18.45 19.01 -3.31
N ASP A 338 -19.05 20.13 -3.69
CA ASP A 338 -20.52 20.26 -3.83
C ASP A 338 -21.12 19.19 -4.76
N ARG A 339 -20.46 18.89 -5.88
CA ARG A 339 -20.91 17.85 -6.83
C ARG A 339 -20.97 16.46 -6.19
N ILE A 340 -20.02 16.13 -5.31
CA ILE A 340 -19.97 14.83 -4.63
C ILE A 340 -21.06 14.78 -3.57
N GLN A 341 -21.23 15.85 -2.79
CA GLN A 341 -22.30 15.93 -1.79
C GLN A 341 -23.69 15.79 -2.42
N ASN A 342 -23.91 16.37 -3.61
CA ASN A 342 -25.17 16.22 -4.32
C ASN A 342 -25.41 14.76 -4.77
N VAL A 343 -24.38 14.08 -5.29
CA VAL A 343 -24.49 12.65 -5.62
C VAL A 343 -24.82 11.80 -4.40
N LEU A 344 -24.14 12.03 -3.27
CA LEU A 344 -24.40 11.25 -2.06
C LEU A 344 -25.83 11.46 -1.55
N LYS A 345 -26.34 12.70 -1.56
CA LYS A 345 -27.74 13.00 -1.23
C LYS A 345 -28.72 12.30 -2.17
N ASP A 346 -28.46 12.30 -3.47
CA ASP A 346 -29.31 11.63 -4.46
C ASP A 346 -29.34 10.10 -4.22
N ILE A 347 -28.21 9.50 -3.84
CA ILE A 347 -28.10 8.06 -3.52
C ILE A 347 -28.83 7.74 -2.20
N GLU A 348 -28.74 8.58 -1.18
CA GLU A 348 -29.39 8.38 0.13
C GLU A 348 -30.91 8.27 0.04
N VAL A 349 -31.54 8.87 -0.99
CA VAL A 349 -32.99 8.79 -1.20
C VAL A 349 -33.46 7.36 -1.51
N GLU A 350 -32.66 6.62 -2.28
CA GLU A 350 -33.01 5.26 -2.76
C GLU A 350 -32.32 4.16 -1.92
N ALA A 351 -31.19 4.47 -1.31
CA ALA A 351 -30.40 3.53 -0.53
C ALA A 351 -31.09 3.13 0.78
N VAL A 352 -30.98 1.85 1.12
CA VAL A 352 -31.31 1.35 2.47
C VAL A 352 -30.29 1.86 3.48
N GLU A 353 -29.03 1.89 3.06
CA GLU A 353 -27.91 2.37 3.86
C GLU A 353 -26.82 2.91 2.93
N LEU A 354 -26.28 4.08 3.27
CA LEU A 354 -25.09 4.63 2.64
C LEU A 354 -24.02 4.83 3.73
N LYS A 355 -22.88 4.17 3.57
CA LYS A 355 -21.73 4.34 4.44
C LYS A 355 -20.58 4.95 3.65
N HIS A 356 -20.19 6.15 4.03
CA HIS A 356 -18.96 6.76 3.55
C HIS A 356 -17.76 6.05 4.19
N LEU A 357 -16.89 5.47 3.37
CA LEU A 357 -15.72 4.74 3.83
C LEU A 357 -14.47 5.61 3.89
N GLY A 358 -14.44 6.75 3.21
CA GLY A 358 -13.32 7.67 3.24
C GLY A 358 -13.14 8.41 1.92
N SER A 359 -12.52 9.58 2.00
CA SER A 359 -12.09 10.38 0.85
C SER A 359 -10.58 10.59 1.00
N TYR A 360 -9.79 10.24 0.00
CA TYR A 360 -8.35 10.14 0.15
C TYR A 360 -7.60 10.46 -1.16
N PRO A 361 -6.32 10.84 -1.09
CA PRO A 361 -5.53 11.17 -2.26
C PRO A 361 -5.35 9.97 -3.18
N VAL A 362 -5.44 10.19 -4.48
CA VAL A 362 -5.01 9.21 -5.48
C VAL A 362 -3.51 8.96 -5.32
N GLY A 363 -3.11 7.68 -5.29
CA GLY A 363 -1.72 7.27 -5.07
C GLY A 363 -0.73 7.92 -6.03
N VAL A 364 0.36 8.49 -5.49
CA VAL A 364 1.36 9.26 -6.28
C VAL A 364 2.53 8.40 -6.79
N LEU A 365 2.81 7.26 -6.11
CA LEU A 365 3.93 6.34 -6.35
C LEU A 365 3.51 4.88 -6.27
#